data_AF-A0A920KQJ3-F1
#
_entry.id   AF-A0A920KQJ3-F1
#
_cell.length_a   1.000
_cell.length_b   1.000
_cell.length_c   1.000
_cell.angle_alpha   90.00
_cell.angle_beta   90.00
_cell.angle_gamma   90.00
#
_symmetry.space_group_name_H-M   'P 1'
#
loop_
_entity.id
_entity.type
_entity.pdbx_description
1 polymer ?
#
loop_
_entity_poly.entity_id
_entity_poly.type
_entity_poly.pdbx_seq_one_letter_code
_entity_poly.pdbx_strand_id
1 'polypeptide(L)'
;MPAEADATSGQGRSWRQTLNVDTKEAAEARLAALEYDWQWLPDDAIRTTTPALSLIRDAPSGSEVFFNQLIAAFCGWQDQRNEGTRSVTYGDGSAFDDADVQSAVEIAYDLVFDLPWESGDVALIDNYQVMHGRRPFSGQRSVLASLCLDSAPA
;
A
#
# COMPACT_ATOMS: atom_id res chain seq x y z
N MET A 1 -11.84 -0.78 -5.92
CA MET A 1 -11.87 -2.23 -5.65
C MET A 1 -13.07 -2.88 -6.35
N PRO A 2 -12.87 -3.95 -7.15
CA PRO A 2 -13.95 -4.66 -7.84
C PRO A 2 -14.76 -5.56 -6.88
N ALA A 3 -15.94 -6.03 -7.33
CA ALA A 3 -16.75 -7.02 -6.60
C ALA A 3 -16.10 -8.41 -6.57
N GLU A 4 -15.47 -8.80 -7.67
CA GLU A 4 -14.80 -10.09 -7.84
C GLU A 4 -13.29 -9.91 -7.96
N ALA A 5 -12.55 -10.93 -7.50
CA ALA A 5 -11.10 -10.91 -7.54
C ALA A 5 -10.59 -11.23 -8.95
N ASP A 6 -9.50 -10.57 -9.33
CA ASP A 6 -8.78 -10.78 -10.58
C ASP A 6 -7.37 -11.27 -10.28
N ALA A 7 -7.18 -12.60 -10.35
CA ALA A 7 -5.89 -13.22 -10.06
C ALA A 7 -4.76 -12.80 -11.04
N THR A 8 -5.08 -12.14 -12.16
CA THR A 8 -4.10 -11.68 -13.14
C THR A 8 -3.53 -10.29 -12.83
N SER A 9 -4.16 -9.55 -11.92
CA SER A 9 -3.74 -8.21 -11.52
C SER A 9 -2.97 -8.21 -10.19
N GLY A 10 -1.87 -7.44 -10.12
CA GLY A 10 -1.13 -7.22 -8.87
C GLY A 10 -1.94 -6.52 -7.77
N GLN A 11 -3.04 -5.84 -8.15
CA GLN A 11 -4.03 -5.23 -7.25
C GLN A 11 -5.39 -5.94 -7.33
N GLY A 12 -5.39 -7.21 -7.70
CA GLY A 12 -6.58 -7.97 -8.08
C GLY A 12 -7.55 -8.35 -6.98
N ARG A 13 -7.38 -7.91 -5.73
CA ARG A 13 -8.30 -8.28 -4.65
C ARG A 13 -9.65 -7.58 -4.81
N SER A 14 -10.73 -8.31 -4.57
CA SER A 14 -12.05 -7.70 -4.47
C SER A 14 -12.22 -6.91 -3.18
N TRP A 15 -13.22 -6.02 -3.12
CA TRP A 15 -13.54 -5.33 -1.87
C TRP A 15 -13.92 -6.31 -0.75
N ARG A 16 -14.56 -7.43 -1.09
CA ARG A 16 -14.92 -8.51 -0.15
C ARG A 16 -13.68 -9.07 0.52
N GLN A 17 -12.66 -9.39 -0.27
CA GLN A 17 -11.39 -9.91 0.23
C GLN A 17 -10.58 -8.86 0.97
N THR A 18 -10.54 -7.62 0.47
CA THR A 18 -9.75 -6.53 1.07
C THR A 18 -10.31 -6.11 2.42
N LEU A 19 -11.63 -5.97 2.52
CA LEU A 19 -12.31 -5.55 3.74
C LEU A 19 -12.69 -6.74 4.65
N ASN A 20 -12.51 -7.98 4.16
CA ASN A 20 -12.85 -9.23 4.82
C ASN A 20 -14.34 -9.32 5.23
N VAL A 21 -15.22 -9.11 4.26
CA VAL A 21 -16.69 -9.03 4.46
C VAL A 21 -17.45 -9.60 3.26
N ASP A 22 -18.69 -10.02 3.50
CA ASP A 22 -19.55 -10.67 2.50
C ASP A 22 -20.75 -9.84 2.03
N THR A 23 -20.94 -8.62 2.54
CA THR A 23 -22.08 -7.76 2.16
C THR A 23 -21.66 -6.31 2.00
N LYS A 24 -22.42 -5.54 1.22
CA LYS A 24 -22.16 -4.11 1.01
C LYS A 24 -22.31 -3.36 2.33
N GLU A 25 -23.31 -3.71 3.12
CA GLU A 25 -23.59 -3.12 4.43
C GLU A 25 -22.43 -3.37 5.41
N ALA A 26 -21.84 -4.57 5.40
CA ALA A 26 -20.65 -4.87 6.20
C ALA A 26 -19.41 -4.13 5.69
N ALA A 27 -19.27 -3.94 4.37
CA ALA A 27 -18.20 -3.13 3.80
C ALA A 27 -18.31 -1.66 4.22
N GLU A 28 -19.50 -1.07 4.17
CA GLU A 28 -19.78 0.29 4.61
C GLU A 28 -19.49 0.46 6.10
N ALA A 29 -19.95 -0.47 6.95
CA ALA A 29 -19.65 -0.46 8.37
C ALA A 29 -18.14 -0.55 8.65
N ARG A 30 -17.42 -1.38 7.87
CA ARG A 30 -15.96 -1.52 7.99
C ARG A 30 -15.22 -0.25 7.57
N LEU A 31 -15.64 0.38 6.47
CA LEU A 31 -15.05 1.62 5.97
C LEU A 31 -15.32 2.79 6.91
N ALA A 32 -16.53 2.90 7.45
CA ALA A 32 -16.86 3.88 8.47
C ALA A 32 -15.97 3.71 9.73
N ALA A 33 -15.74 2.47 10.18
CA ALA A 33 -14.86 2.20 11.32
C ALA A 33 -13.37 2.51 11.04
N LEU A 34 -12.97 2.55 9.78
CA LEU A 34 -11.63 2.96 9.33
C LEU A 34 -11.54 4.46 9.03
N GLU A 35 -12.66 5.19 9.13
CA GLU A 35 -12.80 6.61 8.76
C GLU A 35 -12.54 6.87 7.25
N TYR A 36 -12.82 5.88 6.40
CA TYR A 36 -12.64 6.03 4.96
C TYR A 36 -13.88 6.65 4.35
N ASP A 37 -13.71 7.47 3.32
CA ASP A 37 -14.79 7.84 2.41
C ASP A 37 -14.96 6.77 1.33
N TRP A 38 -16.17 6.61 0.81
CA TRP A 38 -16.41 5.67 -0.27
C TRP A 38 -17.54 6.08 -1.22
N GLN A 39 -17.48 5.51 -2.41
CA GLN A 39 -18.50 5.65 -3.44
C GLN A 39 -18.67 4.30 -4.16
N TRP A 40 -19.89 3.77 -4.16
CA TRP A 40 -20.25 2.66 -5.04
C TRP A 40 -20.25 3.12 -6.50
N LEU A 41 -19.63 2.31 -7.35
CA LEU A 41 -19.53 2.48 -8.79
C LEU A 41 -20.42 1.43 -9.48
N PRO A 42 -20.62 1.53 -10.81
CA PRO A 42 -21.19 0.43 -11.58
C PRO A 42 -20.45 -0.90 -11.37
N ASP A 43 -21.11 -2.00 -11.71
CA ASP A 43 -20.58 -3.38 -11.58
C ASP A 43 -20.18 -3.79 -10.15
N ASP A 44 -20.85 -3.21 -9.15
CA ASP A 44 -20.61 -3.48 -7.73
C ASP A 44 -19.15 -3.23 -7.28
N ALA A 45 -18.44 -2.37 -8.01
CA ALA A 45 -17.15 -1.86 -7.60
C ALA A 45 -17.33 -0.73 -6.57
N ILE A 46 -16.30 -0.51 -5.76
CA ILE A 46 -16.25 0.57 -4.77
C ILE A 46 -14.96 1.37 -4.94
N ARG A 47 -15.09 2.70 -4.98
CA ARG A 47 -13.98 3.63 -4.80
C ARG A 47 -13.90 3.99 -3.32
N THR A 48 -12.70 3.99 -2.77
CA THR A 48 -12.45 4.31 -1.36
C THR A 48 -11.34 5.33 -1.26
N THR A 49 -11.47 6.29 -0.36
CA THR A 49 -10.46 7.30 -0.05
C THR A 49 -10.14 7.22 1.43
N THR A 50 -8.86 7.09 1.77
CA THR A 50 -8.41 7.07 3.16
C THR A 50 -8.50 8.50 3.75
N PRO A 51 -8.51 8.65 5.09
CA PRO A 51 -8.18 9.93 5.71
C PRO A 51 -6.87 10.50 5.19
N ALA A 52 -6.69 11.82 5.33
CA ALA A 52 -5.39 12.44 5.15
C ALA A 52 -4.40 11.85 6.17
N LEU A 53 -3.30 11.31 5.67
CA LEU A 53 -2.23 10.73 6.49
C LEU A 53 -1.02 11.67 6.48
N SER A 54 -0.30 11.72 7.61
CA SER A 54 0.98 12.44 7.65
C SER A 54 2.00 11.78 6.73
N LEU A 55 2.64 12.58 5.88
CA LEU A 55 3.67 12.10 4.95
C LEU A 55 4.89 11.57 5.72
N ILE A 56 5.27 12.27 6.79
CA ILE A 56 6.31 11.90 7.76
C ILE A 56 5.64 11.53 9.08
N ARG A 57 6.11 10.45 9.71
CA ARG A 57 5.61 9.94 11.00
C ARG A 57 6.78 9.74 11.96
N ASP A 58 6.51 9.78 13.26
CA ASP A 58 7.49 9.40 14.28
C ASP A 58 7.42 7.89 14.53
N ALA A 59 8.55 7.20 14.37
CA ALA A 59 8.68 5.80 14.76
C ALA A 59 8.81 5.67 16.29
N PRO A 60 8.55 4.48 16.88
CA PRO A 60 8.78 4.24 18.31
C PRO A 60 10.23 4.51 18.78
N SER A 61 11.19 4.47 17.86
CA SER A 61 12.59 4.86 18.11
C SER A 61 12.81 6.36 18.31
N GLY A 62 11.80 7.20 18.02
CA GLY A 62 11.89 8.66 18.01
C GLY A 62 12.45 9.24 16.71
N SER A 63 12.68 8.41 15.69
CA SER A 63 13.11 8.86 14.36
C SER A 63 11.93 9.23 13.49
N GLU A 64 12.08 10.28 12.68
CA GLU A 64 11.16 10.59 11.59
C GLU A 64 11.30 9.53 10.47
N VAL A 65 10.17 9.03 9.98
CA VAL A 65 10.11 7.97 8.95
C VAL A 65 9.16 8.33 7.82
N PHE A 66 9.54 7.93 6.61
CA PHE A 66 8.73 8.05 5.40
C PHE A 66 7.80 6.83 5.26
N PHE A 67 6.80 6.74 6.15
CA PHE A 67 5.86 5.60 6.20
C PHE A 67 4.56 5.97 5.49
N ASN A 68 4.52 5.76 4.18
CA ASN A 68 3.36 6.00 3.33
C ASN A 68 3.47 5.18 2.03
N GLN A 69 2.45 5.28 1.17
CA GLN A 69 2.38 4.54 -0.10
C GLN A 69 2.61 5.42 -1.33
N LEU A 70 3.19 6.62 -1.18
CA LEU A 70 3.33 7.60 -2.27
C LEU A 70 4.10 7.02 -3.46
N ILE A 71 5.27 6.43 -3.22
CA ILE A 71 6.12 5.81 -4.24
C ILE A 71 5.40 4.63 -4.90
N ALA A 72 4.77 3.77 -4.10
CA ALA A 72 4.05 2.59 -4.60
C ALA A 72 2.87 3.00 -5.50
N ALA A 73 2.13 4.04 -5.13
CA ALA A 73 1.03 4.55 -5.92
C ALA A 73 1.50 5.18 -7.23
N PHE A 74 2.50 6.06 -7.16
CA PHE A 74 3.01 6.77 -8.33
C PHE A 74 3.65 5.83 -9.36
N CYS A 75 4.47 4.87 -8.91
CA CYS A 75 5.15 3.93 -9.81
C CYS A 75 4.29 2.73 -10.20
N GLY A 76 3.35 2.31 -9.33
CA GLY A 76 2.72 1.00 -9.40
C GLY A 76 1.22 0.99 -9.70
N TRP A 77 0.50 2.08 -9.44
CA TRP A 77 -0.96 2.14 -9.67
C TRP A 77 -1.31 2.69 -11.05
N GLN A 78 -0.54 2.30 -12.06
CA GLN A 78 -0.87 2.53 -13.46
C GLN A 78 -1.65 1.32 -13.99
N ASP A 79 -2.96 1.33 -13.79
CA ASP A 79 -3.87 0.36 -14.40
C ASP A 79 -5.08 1.06 -15.02
N GLN A 80 -5.93 0.31 -15.73
CA GLN A 80 -7.13 0.87 -16.38
C GLN A 80 -8.13 1.53 -15.40
N ARG A 81 -7.98 1.30 -14.10
CA ARG A 81 -8.93 1.70 -13.05
C ARG A 81 -8.42 2.89 -12.23
N ASN A 82 -7.12 3.18 -12.30
CA ASN A 82 -6.45 4.21 -11.52
C ASN A 82 -5.62 5.12 -12.44
N GLU A 83 -5.89 6.43 -12.41
CA GLU A 83 -4.96 7.42 -12.98
C GLU A 83 -3.80 7.58 -11.99
N GLY A 84 -2.60 7.08 -12.34
CA GLY A 84 -1.46 6.99 -11.42
C GLY A 84 -1.08 8.32 -10.75
N THR A 85 -1.23 9.45 -11.44
CA THR A 85 -0.95 10.80 -10.90
C THR A 85 -2.07 11.40 -10.06
N ARG A 86 -3.25 10.78 -10.02
CA ARG A 86 -4.43 11.26 -9.26
C ARG A 86 -4.89 10.32 -8.16
N SER A 87 -4.25 9.17 -8.02
CA SER A 87 -4.67 8.18 -7.02
C SER A 87 -4.21 8.53 -5.60
N VAL A 88 -3.29 9.50 -5.48
CA VAL A 88 -2.81 10.06 -4.21
C VAL A 88 -2.69 11.58 -4.38
N THR A 89 -3.22 12.33 -3.42
CA THR A 89 -3.22 13.80 -3.37
C THR A 89 -2.80 14.28 -2.00
N TYR A 90 -2.50 15.58 -1.86
CA TYR A 90 -2.42 16.21 -0.55
C TYR A 90 -3.76 16.08 0.20
N GLY A 91 -3.72 16.28 1.52
CA GLY A 91 -4.90 16.16 2.39
C GLY A 91 -6.01 17.18 2.09
N ASP A 92 -5.71 18.25 1.35
CA ASP A 92 -6.67 19.23 0.85
C ASP A 92 -7.23 18.89 -0.55
N GLY A 93 -6.80 17.75 -1.12
CA GLY A 93 -7.19 17.28 -2.46
C GLY A 93 -6.36 17.86 -3.61
N SER A 94 -5.40 18.75 -3.34
CA SER A 94 -4.49 19.24 -4.38
C SER A 94 -3.52 18.14 -4.85
N ALA A 95 -3.15 18.17 -6.12
CA ALA A 95 -2.21 17.19 -6.68
C ALA A 95 -0.79 17.43 -6.13
N PHE A 96 -0.01 16.36 -6.01
CA PHE A 96 1.43 16.48 -5.80
C PHE A 96 2.11 17.08 -7.04
N ASP A 97 3.26 17.74 -6.84
CA ASP A 97 4.15 18.07 -7.95
C ASP A 97 4.87 16.78 -8.38
N ASP A 98 4.75 16.45 -9.67
CA ASP A 98 5.39 15.26 -10.24
C ASP A 98 6.91 15.26 -10.02
N ALA A 99 7.57 16.43 -9.99
CA ALA A 99 9.00 16.54 -9.74
C ALA A 99 9.39 16.18 -8.29
N ASP A 100 8.55 16.54 -7.33
CA ASP A 100 8.78 16.20 -5.92
C ASP A 100 8.61 14.69 -5.69
N VAL A 101 7.56 14.10 -6.27
CA VAL A 101 7.32 12.65 -6.17
C VAL A 101 8.44 11.88 -6.88
N GLN A 102 8.86 12.34 -8.05
CA GLN A 102 9.99 11.75 -8.79
C GLN A 102 11.28 11.81 -7.98
N SER A 103 11.56 12.91 -7.28
CA SER A 103 12.72 13.03 -6.39
C SER A 103 12.66 12.02 -5.24
N ALA A 104 11.48 11.82 -4.63
CA ALA A 104 11.30 10.81 -3.60
C ALA A 104 11.53 9.38 -4.12
N VAL A 105 11.08 9.10 -5.35
CA VAL A 105 11.32 7.82 -6.04
C VAL A 105 12.82 7.59 -6.25
N GLU A 106 13.54 8.58 -6.76
CA GLU A 106 14.99 8.50 -7.01
C GLU A 106 15.75 8.24 -5.71
N ILE A 107 15.47 9.01 -4.65
CA ILE A 107 16.06 8.80 -3.32
C ILE A 107 15.79 7.39 -2.82
N ALA A 108 14.55 6.90 -2.96
CA ALA A 108 14.21 5.55 -2.51
C ALA A 108 15.03 4.49 -3.26
N TYR A 109 15.17 4.59 -4.59
CA TYR A 109 15.96 3.64 -5.38
C TYR A 109 17.46 3.74 -5.12
N ASP A 110 17.99 4.93 -4.83
CA ASP A 110 19.40 5.13 -4.44
C ASP A 110 19.73 4.48 -3.09
N LEU A 111 18.74 4.40 -2.19
CA LEU A 111 18.86 3.79 -0.87
C LEU A 111 18.48 2.30 -0.83
N VAL A 112 17.97 1.73 -1.93
CA VAL A 112 17.59 0.32 -1.98
C VAL A 112 18.82 -0.58 -1.81
N PHE A 113 18.66 -1.57 -0.94
CA PHE A 113 19.58 -2.70 -0.84
C PHE A 113 18.90 -3.96 -1.37
N ASP A 114 19.41 -4.50 -2.49
CA ASP A 114 18.94 -5.76 -3.06
C ASP A 114 19.52 -6.94 -2.28
N LEU A 115 18.67 -7.68 -1.56
CA LEU A 115 19.06 -8.89 -0.84
C LEU A 115 19.07 -10.11 -1.79
N PRO A 116 20.24 -10.68 -2.13
CA PRO A 116 20.32 -11.86 -3.01
C PRO A 116 19.96 -13.13 -2.24
N TRP A 117 18.65 -13.39 -2.11
CA TRP A 117 18.11 -14.52 -1.36
C TRP A 117 18.73 -15.87 -1.70
N GLU A 118 19.17 -16.60 -0.68
CA GLU A 118 19.47 -18.02 -0.70
C GLU A 118 18.44 -18.83 0.10
N SER A 119 18.35 -20.13 -0.18
CA SER A 119 17.44 -21.02 0.54
C SER A 119 17.88 -21.16 1.99
N GLY A 120 17.00 -20.80 2.92
CA GLY A 120 17.26 -20.87 4.36
C GLY A 120 17.55 -19.50 4.98
N ASP A 121 17.73 -18.46 4.17
CA ASP A 121 17.84 -17.09 4.66
C ASP A 121 16.59 -16.65 5.40
N VAL A 122 16.79 -15.78 6.40
CA VAL A 122 15.73 -15.09 7.12
C VAL A 122 16.10 -13.61 7.20
N ALA A 123 15.21 -12.76 6.68
CA ALA A 123 15.31 -11.31 6.85
C ALA A 123 14.32 -10.87 7.94
N LEU A 124 14.82 -10.14 8.94
CA LEU A 124 13.99 -9.45 9.93
C LEU A 124 13.93 -7.97 9.55
N ILE A 125 12.71 -7.46 9.39
CA ILE A 125 12.45 -6.08 8.94
C ILE A 125 11.68 -5.36 10.05
N ASP A 126 12.20 -4.20 10.46
CA ASP A 126 11.41 -3.24 11.24
C ASP A 126 10.49 -2.48 10.28
N ASN A 127 9.19 -2.83 10.31
CA ASN A 127 8.21 -2.26 9.40
C ASN A 127 7.98 -0.76 9.62
N TYR A 128 8.39 -0.19 10.76
CA TYR A 128 8.34 1.26 10.98
C TYR A 128 9.40 2.02 10.19
N GLN A 129 10.54 1.40 9.91
CA GLN A 129 11.73 2.08 9.38
C GLN A 129 12.09 1.66 7.96
N VAL A 130 11.63 0.49 7.51
CA VAL A 130 12.08 -0.10 6.25
C VAL A 130 10.92 -0.33 5.29
N MET A 131 10.96 0.37 4.15
CA MET A 131 10.16 0.01 2.99
C MET A 131 10.73 -1.25 2.33
N HIS A 132 9.87 -2.12 1.82
CA HIS A 132 10.29 -3.33 1.12
C HIS A 132 9.50 -3.54 -0.15
N GLY A 133 10.13 -4.17 -1.13
CA GLY A 133 9.57 -4.44 -2.44
C GLY A 133 10.20 -5.68 -3.07
N ARG A 134 9.97 -5.87 -4.36
CA ARG A 134 10.45 -7.06 -5.06
C ARG A 134 10.92 -6.71 -6.48
N ARG A 135 12.14 -7.14 -6.83
CA ARG A 135 12.62 -7.14 -8.22
C ARG A 135 11.89 -8.18 -9.08
N PRO A 136 11.75 -7.96 -10.40
CA PRO A 136 11.30 -9.01 -11.31
C PRO A 136 12.14 -10.29 -11.14
N PHE A 137 11.51 -11.45 -11.30
CA PHE A 137 12.19 -12.75 -11.23
C PHE A 137 11.63 -13.69 -12.29
N SER A 138 12.36 -14.76 -12.57
CA SER A 138 11.94 -15.85 -13.45
C SER A 138 12.14 -17.20 -12.77
N GLY A 139 11.44 -18.23 -13.25
CA GLY A 139 11.50 -19.58 -12.67
C GLY A 139 10.70 -19.73 -11.37
N GLN A 140 11.00 -20.79 -10.62
CA GLN A 140 10.34 -21.08 -9.35
C GLN A 140 11.00 -20.30 -8.22
N ARG A 141 10.18 -19.60 -7.43
CA ARG A 141 10.60 -18.88 -6.24
C ARG A 141 9.52 -18.98 -5.17
N SER A 142 9.91 -19.30 -3.95
CA SER A 142 9.03 -19.30 -2.78
C SER A 142 9.67 -18.49 -1.66
N VAL A 143 8.95 -17.48 -1.17
CA VAL A 143 9.33 -16.67 0.00
C VAL A 143 8.15 -16.70 0.94
N LEU A 144 8.40 -17.05 2.20
CA LEU A 144 7.39 -17.06 3.26
C LEU A 144 7.51 -15.78 4.09
N ALA A 145 6.40 -15.34 4.67
CA ALA A 145 6.37 -14.15 5.52
C ALA A 145 5.61 -14.45 6.82
N SER A 146 6.03 -13.78 7.89
CA SER A 146 5.33 -13.74 9.17
C SER A 146 5.26 -12.30 9.63
N LEU A 147 4.12 -11.90 10.19
CA LEU A 147 3.92 -10.56 10.74
C LEU A 147 4.00 -10.63 12.26
N CYS A 148 4.71 -9.68 12.85
CA CYS A 148 4.76 -9.49 14.30
C CYS A 148 3.79 -8.37 14.68
N LEU A 149 3.01 -8.60 15.72
CA LEU A 149 2.27 -7.51 16.36
C LEU A 149 3.26 -6.72 17.22
N ASP A 150 3.01 -5.42 17.36
CA ASP A 150 3.62 -4.67 18.45
C ASP A 150 3.25 -5.36 19.76
N SER A 151 4.25 -5.58 20.61
CA SER A 151 3.98 -5.98 21.98
C SER A 151 3.03 -4.94 22.57
N ALA A 152 1.83 -5.37 23.00
CA ALA A 152 0.95 -4.53 23.78
C ALA A 152 1.77 -3.89 24.91
N PRO A 153 1.57 -2.60 25.22
CA PRO A 153 2.24 -2.01 26.38
C PRO A 153 1.95 -2.91 27.59
N ALA A 154 3.02 -3.33 28.26
CA ALA A 154 2.95 -4.08 29.51
C ALA A 154 2.30 -3.25 30.62
#